data_AF-A0A0A8L5N2-F1
#
_entry.id   AF-A0A0A8L5N2-F1
#
_cell.length_a   1.000
_cell.length_b   1.000
_cell.length_c   1.000
_cell.angle_alpha   90.00
_cell.angle_beta   90.00
_cell.angle_gamma   90.00
#
_symmetry.space_group_name_H-M   'P 1'
#
loop_
_entity.id
_entity.type
_entity.pdbx_description
1 polymer ?
#
loop_
_entity_poly.entity_id
_entity_poly.type
_entity_poly.pdbx_seq_one_letter_code
_entity_poly.pdbx_strand_id
1 'polypeptide(L)'
;MLKGLGIVRNMTATTNTASHTFVGSLACQRDSFKAKEFDTTVIECNAGKKKNTFEVELQDTILFPEGGGQPSDSGKLLLETGELIPVSSVFRRGLHAIHVTEKNVDVGSKVSIAIDWEKRLDYMQQHTGQHLVSAILEQKWGLDTLSWSMGGVPTEKKPKIEPYDLFNYLEINRKLTPEEVTELSATVNEYITVNPKPITVFEGDPESHEEVSTKKVPDDYDLSKGVLRVVHIEDLDKNPCCGTHLQTTAQISSVLILPTQSSVRGTNSRLSFMCGDRVRRYALFSNDVISKTKKTLSCSDDEITNKCDAVLKNMQKTTKREQFWIKELAGFCSKSLISDLKENSKAHLVRDEFGTLEFLLQLYNATNQLVVESGLKDYCYVLVGREKTSGVGAIIIVSDSGDRIQEVSDKLKSMVSQLKGGGGKNGGKWQGKVAFYKGSEFEGLQHYLESTF
;
A
#
# COMPACT_ATOMS: atom_id res chain seq x y z
N MET A 1 -46.29 -47.97 -25.42
CA MET A 1 -46.50 -48.78 -24.21
C MET A 1 -45.68 -48.19 -23.08
N LEU A 2 -46.35 -47.62 -22.09
CA LEU A 2 -45.79 -47.14 -20.83
C LEU A 2 -45.53 -48.33 -19.88
N LYS A 3 -44.36 -48.37 -19.25
CA LYS A 3 -44.07 -48.90 -17.89
C LYS A 3 -42.79 -48.19 -17.43
N GLY A 4 -42.71 -47.41 -16.36
CA GLY A 4 -43.50 -47.38 -15.13
C GLY A 4 -42.78 -48.19 -14.06
N LEU A 5 -41.76 -47.62 -13.41
CA LEU A 5 -41.21 -48.09 -12.14
C LEU A 5 -40.87 -46.88 -11.28
N GLY A 6 -41.89 -46.43 -10.54
CA GLY A 6 -41.72 -45.51 -9.42
C GLY A 6 -41.26 -46.30 -8.20
N ILE A 7 -40.18 -45.86 -7.57
CA ILE A 7 -39.84 -46.26 -6.20
C ILE A 7 -40.32 -45.11 -5.31
N VAL A 8 -41.53 -45.29 -4.77
CA VAL A 8 -42.08 -44.45 -3.70
C VAL A 8 -41.45 -44.93 -2.40
N ARG A 9 -40.56 -44.13 -1.79
CA ARG A 9 -40.17 -44.31 -0.39
C ARG A 9 -41.14 -43.50 0.47
N ASN A 10 -42.01 -44.21 1.20
CA ASN A 10 -42.82 -43.66 2.29
C ASN A 10 -41.89 -43.08 3.36
N MET A 11 -41.87 -41.76 3.52
CA MET A 11 -41.37 -41.12 4.73
C MET A 11 -42.48 -41.09 5.77
N THR A 12 -42.41 -42.01 6.72
CA THR A 12 -43.11 -41.90 8.01
C THR A 12 -42.55 -40.69 8.76
N ALA A 13 -43.47 -39.90 9.32
CA ALA A 13 -43.21 -38.66 10.05
C ALA A 13 -42.04 -38.76 11.03
N THR A 14 -40.93 -38.15 10.67
CA THR A 14 -39.84 -37.76 11.55
C THR A 14 -39.91 -36.25 11.75
N THR A 15 -39.76 -35.84 13.01
CA THR A 15 -39.59 -34.46 13.47
C THR A 15 -38.82 -33.61 12.46
N ASN A 16 -39.41 -32.49 12.05
CA ASN A 16 -38.91 -31.59 11.00
C ASN A 16 -37.63 -30.87 11.48
N THR A 17 -36.49 -31.57 11.48
CA THR A 17 -35.17 -30.95 11.55
C THR A 17 -34.92 -30.28 10.20
N ALA A 18 -34.95 -28.95 10.15
CA ALA A 18 -34.67 -28.20 8.94
C ALA A 18 -33.33 -28.65 8.34
N SER A 19 -33.34 -29.15 7.10
CA SER A 19 -32.16 -29.69 6.44
C SER A 19 -31.17 -28.56 6.09
N HIS A 20 -29.91 -28.70 6.51
CA HIS A 20 -28.85 -27.74 6.23
C HIS A 20 -28.44 -27.79 4.74
N THR A 21 -27.96 -26.66 4.21
CA THR A 21 -27.39 -26.55 2.86
C THR A 21 -25.88 -26.44 2.94
N PHE A 22 -25.18 -27.24 2.13
CA PHE A 22 -23.72 -27.28 2.14
C PHE A 22 -23.08 -26.28 1.16
N VAL A 23 -21.87 -25.84 1.51
CA VAL A 23 -20.98 -25.10 0.61
C VAL A 23 -20.75 -25.93 -0.66
N GLY A 24 -20.93 -25.30 -1.81
CA GLY A 24 -21.00 -25.93 -3.13
C GLY A 24 -22.39 -25.76 -3.75
N SER A 25 -23.44 -25.76 -2.91
CA SER A 25 -24.84 -25.62 -3.34
C SER A 25 -25.61 -24.59 -2.52
N LEU A 26 -24.97 -23.61 -1.88
CA LEU A 26 -25.67 -22.51 -1.18
C LEU A 26 -26.49 -21.66 -2.16
N ALA A 27 -27.52 -20.95 -1.69
CA ALA A 27 -28.35 -20.11 -2.54
C ALA A 27 -27.54 -19.09 -3.38
N CYS A 28 -26.48 -18.49 -2.83
CA CYS A 28 -25.58 -17.59 -3.56
C CYS A 28 -24.71 -18.28 -4.63
N GLN A 29 -24.51 -19.59 -4.50
CA GLN A 29 -23.70 -20.39 -5.42
C GLN A 29 -24.54 -20.96 -6.57
N ARG A 30 -25.81 -21.28 -6.28
CA ARG A 30 -26.83 -21.65 -7.28
C ARG A 30 -27.25 -20.47 -8.14
N ASP A 31 -27.40 -19.29 -7.52
CA ASP A 31 -27.69 -18.02 -8.21
C ASP A 31 -26.92 -16.86 -7.56
N SER A 32 -25.84 -16.43 -8.19
CA SER A 32 -25.01 -15.33 -7.70
C SER A 32 -25.70 -13.96 -7.78
N PHE A 33 -26.77 -13.83 -8.57
CA PHE A 33 -27.57 -12.61 -8.71
C PHE A 33 -28.76 -12.56 -7.75
N LYS A 34 -28.88 -13.54 -6.85
CA LYS A 34 -29.91 -13.54 -5.82
C LYS A 34 -29.64 -12.45 -4.78
N ALA A 35 -30.22 -11.27 -5.04
CA ALA A 35 -29.96 -10.04 -4.30
C ALA A 35 -31.17 -9.52 -3.48
N LYS A 36 -32.36 -10.12 -3.67
CA LYS A 36 -33.58 -9.77 -2.92
C LYS A 36 -33.60 -10.48 -1.57
N GLU A 37 -34.47 -10.01 -0.68
CA GLU A 37 -34.79 -10.64 0.61
C GLU A 37 -34.94 -12.16 0.44
N PHE A 38 -34.08 -12.90 1.16
CA PHE A 38 -34.03 -14.35 1.13
C PHE A 38 -34.36 -14.90 2.51
N ASP A 39 -35.52 -15.53 2.62
CA ASP A 39 -35.99 -16.11 3.87
C ASP A 39 -35.32 -17.46 4.14
N THR A 40 -34.84 -17.63 5.36
CA THR A 40 -34.18 -18.85 5.85
C THR A 40 -34.45 -19.05 7.34
N THR A 41 -34.00 -20.16 7.89
CA THR A 41 -34.17 -20.50 9.31
C THR A 41 -32.81 -20.59 9.99
N VAL A 42 -32.72 -20.11 11.24
CA VAL A 42 -31.53 -20.26 12.08
C VAL A 42 -31.46 -21.68 12.60
N ILE A 43 -30.38 -22.39 12.31
CA ILE A 43 -30.19 -23.78 12.72
C ILE A 43 -29.35 -23.90 13.98
N GLU A 44 -28.31 -23.08 14.08
CA GLU A 44 -27.42 -23.08 15.24
C GLU A 44 -26.97 -21.65 15.54
N CYS A 45 -26.80 -21.33 16.82
CA CYS A 45 -26.23 -20.06 17.25
C CYS A 45 -25.36 -20.31 18.49
N ASN A 46 -24.07 -20.07 18.35
CA ASN A 46 -23.07 -20.27 19.39
C ASN A 46 -22.37 -18.96 19.75
N ALA A 47 -21.77 -18.91 20.93
CA ALA A 47 -20.85 -17.82 21.27
C ALA A 47 -19.64 -17.84 20.32
N GLY A 48 -19.33 -16.68 19.73
CA GLY A 48 -18.22 -16.52 18.81
C GLY A 48 -16.86 -16.39 19.50
N LYS A 49 -15.78 -16.50 18.72
CA LYS A 49 -14.41 -16.43 19.24
C LYS A 49 -14.01 -15.06 19.81
N LYS A 50 -14.59 -13.97 19.29
CA LYS A 50 -14.35 -12.61 19.78
C LYS A 50 -15.41 -12.26 20.84
N LYS A 51 -15.03 -11.45 21.83
CA LYS A 51 -15.96 -10.98 22.86
C LYS A 51 -17.16 -10.29 22.20
N ASN A 52 -18.37 -10.61 22.66
CA ASN A 52 -19.64 -10.08 22.15
C ASN A 52 -19.88 -10.37 20.65
N THR A 53 -19.42 -11.53 20.17
CA THR A 53 -19.79 -12.04 18.85
C THR A 53 -20.49 -13.38 18.97
N PHE A 54 -21.29 -13.71 17.98
CA PHE A 54 -22.01 -14.97 17.85
C PHE A 54 -21.74 -15.59 16.48
N GLU A 55 -21.72 -16.91 16.43
CA GLU A 55 -21.55 -17.70 15.22
C GLU A 55 -22.88 -18.38 14.91
N VAL A 56 -23.52 -17.94 13.82
CA VAL A 56 -24.86 -18.34 13.41
C VAL A 56 -24.79 -19.20 12.16
N GLU A 57 -25.34 -20.41 12.22
CA GLU A 57 -25.57 -21.26 11.06
C GLU A 57 -27.02 -21.11 10.60
N LEU A 58 -27.20 -20.87 9.31
CA LEU A 58 -28.51 -20.75 8.66
C LEU A 58 -28.76 -21.99 7.81
N GLN A 59 -30.04 -22.31 7.60
CA GLN A 59 -30.46 -23.45 6.78
C GLN A 59 -29.91 -23.36 5.35
N ASP A 60 -29.97 -22.16 4.78
CA ASP A 60 -29.38 -21.77 3.51
C ASP A 60 -29.04 -20.27 3.59
N THR A 61 -28.15 -19.79 2.73
CA THR A 61 -27.71 -18.39 2.76
C THR A 61 -27.40 -17.82 1.38
N ILE A 62 -27.71 -16.54 1.20
CA ILE A 62 -27.27 -15.75 0.05
C ILE A 62 -25.97 -14.98 0.33
N LEU A 63 -25.36 -15.12 1.51
CA LEU A 63 -24.05 -14.52 1.82
C LEU A 63 -22.96 -15.56 1.56
N PHE A 64 -22.02 -15.23 0.68
CA PHE A 64 -20.92 -16.12 0.33
C PHE A 64 -19.92 -16.22 1.49
N PRO A 65 -19.60 -17.44 1.98
CA PRO A 65 -18.51 -17.63 2.92
C PRO A 65 -17.17 -17.41 2.23
N GLU A 66 -16.23 -16.74 2.89
CA GLU A 66 -14.87 -16.55 2.36
C GLU A 66 -14.25 -17.87 1.87
N GLY A 67 -13.65 -17.84 0.68
CA GLY A 67 -13.03 -19.02 0.08
C GLY A 67 -12.51 -18.79 -1.35
N GLY A 68 -11.51 -19.58 -1.76
CA GLY A 68 -10.98 -19.56 -3.13
C GLY A 68 -10.35 -18.23 -3.56
N GLY A 69 -9.93 -17.38 -2.61
CA GLY A 69 -9.41 -16.04 -2.86
C GLY A 69 -10.48 -14.93 -2.91
N GLN A 70 -11.76 -15.28 -2.89
CA GLN A 70 -12.85 -14.32 -2.74
C GLN A 70 -13.17 -14.07 -1.26
N PRO A 71 -13.17 -12.79 -0.80
CA PRO A 71 -13.58 -12.41 0.55
C PRO A 71 -15.07 -12.68 0.79
N SER A 72 -15.47 -12.82 2.06
CA SER A 72 -16.89 -13.03 2.38
C SER A 72 -17.74 -11.82 2.00
N ASP A 73 -19.00 -12.09 1.67
CA ASP A 73 -19.99 -11.02 1.65
C ASP A 73 -20.21 -10.44 3.05
N SER A 74 -20.83 -9.28 3.06
CA SER A 74 -21.45 -8.67 4.23
C SER A 74 -22.93 -8.43 3.97
N GLY A 75 -23.71 -8.33 5.04
CA GLY A 75 -25.14 -8.19 4.92
C GLY A 75 -25.80 -7.98 6.28
N LYS A 76 -27.10 -8.22 6.33
CA LYS A 76 -27.92 -8.12 7.53
C LYS A 76 -28.92 -9.25 7.58
N LEU A 77 -29.23 -9.72 8.79
CA LEU A 77 -30.36 -10.57 9.08
C LEU A 77 -31.50 -9.70 9.61
N LEU A 78 -32.67 -9.80 8.98
CA LEU A 78 -33.92 -9.20 9.44
C LEU A 78 -34.72 -10.26 10.19
N LEU A 79 -34.93 -10.05 11.48
CA LEU A 79 -35.77 -10.89 12.33
C LEU A 79 -37.26 -10.60 12.09
N GLU A 80 -38.13 -11.55 12.41
CA GLU A 80 -39.59 -11.35 12.39
C GLU A 80 -40.05 -10.22 13.33
N THR A 81 -39.24 -9.91 14.36
CA THR A 81 -39.45 -8.76 15.26
C THR A 81 -39.24 -7.40 14.59
N GLY A 82 -38.70 -7.38 13.36
CA GLY A 82 -38.28 -6.18 12.64
C GLY A 82 -36.85 -5.73 12.99
N GLU A 83 -36.16 -6.43 13.89
CA GLU A 83 -34.78 -6.10 14.25
C GLU A 83 -33.80 -6.49 13.13
N LEU A 84 -32.89 -5.56 12.82
CA LEU A 84 -31.82 -5.76 11.85
C LEU A 84 -30.49 -6.05 12.55
N ILE A 85 -29.91 -7.21 12.28
CA ILE A 85 -28.63 -7.66 12.84
C ILE A 85 -27.57 -7.66 11.74
N PRO A 86 -26.51 -6.84 11.84
CA PRO A 86 -25.39 -6.87 10.91
C PRO A 86 -24.63 -8.21 10.94
N VAL A 87 -24.27 -8.70 9.76
CA VAL A 87 -23.34 -9.82 9.58
C VAL A 87 -22.00 -9.24 9.15
N SER A 88 -20.99 -9.39 10.01
CA SER A 88 -19.66 -8.79 9.81
C SER A 88 -18.78 -9.60 8.86
N SER A 89 -18.90 -10.93 8.91
CA SER A 89 -18.24 -11.85 7.98
C SER A 89 -18.96 -13.19 7.93
N VAL A 90 -18.66 -13.98 6.90
CA VAL A 90 -19.11 -15.36 6.77
C VAL A 90 -17.90 -16.23 6.43
N PHE A 91 -17.69 -17.32 7.17
CA PHE A 91 -16.57 -18.22 6.93
C PHE A 91 -17.04 -19.68 6.85
N ARG A 92 -16.21 -20.52 6.23
CA ARG A 92 -16.47 -21.95 6.11
C ARG A 92 -15.99 -22.73 7.32
N ARG A 93 -16.81 -23.65 7.81
CA ARG A 93 -16.42 -24.71 8.76
C ARG A 93 -16.78 -26.07 8.16
N GLY A 94 -15.80 -26.73 7.54
CA GLY A 94 -16.04 -27.94 6.76
C GLY A 94 -16.94 -27.66 5.56
N LEU A 95 -18.18 -28.17 5.57
CA LEU A 95 -19.19 -27.95 4.54
C LEU A 95 -20.22 -26.85 4.90
N HIS A 96 -20.09 -26.21 6.07
CA HIS A 96 -21.08 -25.28 6.61
C HIS A 96 -20.66 -23.82 6.47
N ALA A 97 -21.62 -22.92 6.24
CA ALA A 97 -21.43 -21.48 6.21
C ALA A 97 -21.82 -20.84 7.55
N ILE A 98 -20.83 -20.25 8.23
CA ILE A 98 -20.98 -19.69 9.56
C ILE A 98 -20.93 -18.17 9.49
N HIS A 99 -21.99 -17.52 9.98
CA HIS A 99 -22.18 -16.07 9.96
C HIS A 99 -21.75 -15.46 11.30
N VAL A 100 -20.97 -14.38 11.27
CA VAL A 100 -20.53 -13.68 12.48
C VAL A 100 -21.40 -12.47 12.74
N THR A 101 -22.14 -12.47 13.84
CA THR A 101 -23.03 -11.40 14.28
C THR A 101 -22.63 -10.84 15.63
N GLU A 102 -23.10 -9.64 15.97
CA GLU A 102 -22.86 -9.00 17.29
C GLU A 102 -23.97 -9.33 18.32
N LYS A 103 -25.03 -10.00 17.88
CA LYS A 103 -26.21 -10.35 18.68
C LYS A 103 -26.56 -11.82 18.51
N ASN A 104 -27.06 -12.40 19.60
CA ASN A 104 -27.63 -13.74 19.60
C ASN A 104 -28.89 -13.75 18.74
N VAL A 105 -29.09 -14.82 17.99
CA VAL A 105 -30.31 -15.10 17.23
C VAL A 105 -30.86 -16.44 17.69
N ASP A 106 -32.13 -16.46 18.08
CA ASP A 106 -32.76 -17.67 18.62
C ASP A 106 -32.85 -18.77 17.56
N VAL A 107 -32.38 -19.97 17.92
CA VAL A 107 -32.44 -21.17 17.06
C VAL A 107 -33.89 -21.50 16.71
N GLY A 108 -34.14 -21.82 15.45
CA GLY A 108 -35.48 -22.06 14.89
C GLY A 108 -36.21 -20.80 14.41
N SER A 109 -35.67 -19.61 14.67
CA SER A 109 -36.25 -18.36 14.17
C SER A 109 -36.13 -18.25 12.66
N LYS A 110 -37.16 -17.70 12.01
CA LYS A 110 -37.09 -17.29 10.61
C LYS A 110 -36.43 -15.92 10.51
N VAL A 111 -35.54 -15.78 9.52
CA VAL A 111 -34.85 -14.53 9.22
C VAL A 111 -34.85 -14.30 7.73
N SER A 112 -34.90 -13.03 7.33
CA SER A 112 -34.66 -12.63 5.95
C SER A 112 -33.26 -12.04 5.80
N ILE A 113 -32.54 -12.45 4.77
CA ILE A 113 -31.17 -11.97 4.51
C ILE A 113 -31.20 -10.83 3.51
N ALA A 114 -30.56 -9.71 3.85
CA ALA A 114 -30.24 -8.62 2.94
C ALA A 114 -28.72 -8.56 2.69
N ILE A 115 -28.31 -8.61 1.42
CA ILE A 115 -26.91 -8.57 1.01
C ILE A 115 -26.47 -7.13 0.69
N ASP A 116 -25.20 -6.83 0.95
CA ASP A 116 -24.52 -5.68 0.35
C ASP A 116 -24.25 -5.95 -1.14
N TRP A 117 -25.21 -5.57 -1.99
CA TRP A 117 -25.17 -5.88 -3.41
C TRP A 117 -24.03 -5.18 -4.17
N GLU A 118 -23.68 -3.95 -3.80
CA GLU A 118 -22.58 -3.23 -4.43
C GLU A 118 -21.25 -3.96 -4.22
N LYS A 119 -21.00 -4.41 -2.98
CA LYS A 119 -19.83 -5.22 -2.65
C LYS A 119 -19.84 -6.57 -3.36
N ARG A 120 -20.98 -7.26 -3.39
CA ARG A 120 -21.12 -8.55 -4.09
C ARG A 120 -20.79 -8.41 -5.58
N LEU A 121 -21.36 -7.41 -6.25
CA LEU A 121 -21.13 -7.19 -7.67
C LEU A 121 -19.65 -6.86 -7.95
N ASP A 122 -19.02 -6.03 -7.12
CA ASP A 122 -17.58 -5.74 -7.19
C ASP A 122 -16.74 -7.03 -7.11
N TYR A 123 -17.06 -7.92 -6.16
CA TYR A 123 -16.38 -9.20 -5.99
C TYR A 123 -16.61 -10.16 -7.16
N MET A 124 -17.83 -10.25 -7.68
CA MET A 124 -18.14 -11.06 -8.88
C MET A 124 -17.35 -10.56 -10.09
N GLN A 125 -17.20 -9.24 -10.26
CA GLN A 125 -16.39 -8.64 -11.33
C GLN A 125 -14.90 -8.99 -11.18
N GLN A 126 -14.35 -8.91 -9.96
CA GLN A 126 -12.95 -9.26 -9.70
C GLN A 126 -12.69 -10.75 -9.94
N HIS A 127 -13.57 -11.61 -9.43
CA HIS A 127 -13.40 -13.06 -9.51
C HIS A 127 -13.57 -13.57 -10.94
N THR A 128 -14.62 -13.14 -11.63
CA THR A 128 -14.81 -13.50 -13.05
C THR A 128 -13.67 -12.96 -13.92
N GLY A 129 -13.25 -11.72 -13.67
CA GLY A 129 -12.10 -11.14 -14.36
C GLY A 129 -10.80 -11.91 -14.12
N GLN A 130 -10.60 -12.42 -12.91
CA GLN A 130 -9.47 -13.30 -12.60
C GLN A 130 -9.49 -14.56 -13.46
N HIS A 131 -10.62 -15.28 -13.54
CA HIS A 131 -10.73 -16.48 -14.37
C HIS A 131 -10.43 -16.19 -15.83
N LEU A 132 -10.98 -15.09 -16.37
CA LEU A 132 -10.72 -14.71 -17.77
C LEU A 132 -9.23 -14.42 -18.02
N VAL A 133 -8.58 -13.66 -17.13
CA VAL A 133 -7.14 -13.35 -17.25
C VAL A 133 -6.31 -14.63 -17.15
N SER A 134 -6.62 -15.51 -16.19
CA SER A 134 -5.93 -16.79 -16.01
C SER A 134 -6.07 -17.72 -17.21
N ALA A 135 -7.27 -17.87 -17.76
CA ALA A 135 -7.53 -18.71 -18.93
C ALA A 135 -6.73 -18.23 -20.15
N ILE A 136 -6.68 -16.93 -20.40
CA ILE A 136 -5.91 -16.37 -21.52
C ILE A 136 -4.40 -16.56 -21.30
N LEU A 137 -3.92 -16.39 -20.06
CA LEU A 137 -2.51 -16.62 -19.71
C LEU A 137 -2.09 -18.08 -19.97
N GLU A 138 -2.92 -19.02 -19.56
CA GLU A 138 -2.71 -20.45 -19.77
C GLU A 138 -2.74 -20.79 -21.27
N GLN A 139 -3.77 -20.36 -22.00
CA GLN A 139 -3.93 -20.70 -23.42
C GLN A 139 -2.86 -20.09 -24.33
N LYS A 140 -2.49 -18.82 -24.12
CA LYS A 140 -1.54 -18.13 -25.01
C LYS A 140 -0.09 -18.43 -24.69
N TRP A 141 0.25 -18.59 -23.42
CA TRP A 141 1.65 -18.67 -22.98
C TRP A 141 1.97 -19.86 -22.08
N GLY A 142 1.00 -20.75 -21.81
CA GLY A 142 1.19 -21.89 -20.92
C GLY A 142 1.53 -21.47 -19.49
N LEU A 143 0.98 -20.33 -19.03
CA LEU A 143 1.30 -19.77 -17.72
C LEU A 143 0.19 -20.07 -16.73
N ASP A 144 0.42 -21.09 -15.91
CA ASP A 144 -0.49 -21.47 -14.82
C ASP A 144 -0.58 -20.36 -13.77
N THR A 145 -1.79 -20.17 -13.25
CA THR A 145 -2.02 -19.36 -12.06
C THR A 145 -1.64 -20.15 -10.81
N LEU A 146 -0.56 -19.74 -10.14
CA LEU A 146 -0.04 -20.40 -8.94
C LEU A 146 -0.82 -20.01 -7.69
N SER A 147 -1.19 -18.74 -7.60
CA SER A 147 -2.08 -18.20 -6.57
C SER A 147 -2.66 -16.87 -7.03
N TRP A 148 -3.71 -16.40 -6.35
CA TRP A 148 -4.24 -15.07 -6.56
C TRP A 148 -4.73 -14.46 -5.24
N SER A 149 -4.87 -13.15 -5.24
CA SER A 149 -5.49 -12.42 -4.14
C SER A 149 -6.34 -11.29 -4.69
N MET A 150 -7.55 -11.16 -4.14
CA MET A 150 -8.39 -10.00 -4.37
C MET A 150 -7.91 -8.80 -3.54
N GLY A 151 -7.78 -7.64 -4.17
CA GLY A 151 -7.48 -6.37 -3.48
C GLY A 151 -8.72 -5.77 -2.82
N GLY A 152 -8.51 -4.68 -2.08
CA GLY A 152 -9.59 -3.85 -1.54
C GLY A 152 -10.25 -4.40 -0.28
N VAL A 153 -9.62 -5.35 0.40
CA VAL A 153 -10.11 -5.96 1.64
C VAL A 153 -9.52 -5.24 2.84
N PRO A 154 -10.32 -4.55 3.67
CA PRO A 154 -9.83 -3.92 4.89
C PRO A 154 -9.24 -4.94 5.86
N THR A 155 -8.15 -4.57 6.53
CA THR A 155 -7.53 -5.37 7.59
C THR A 155 -7.30 -4.53 8.83
N GLU A 156 -7.02 -5.15 9.98
CA GLU A 156 -6.68 -4.41 11.21
C GLU A 156 -5.46 -3.49 11.00
N LYS A 157 -4.49 -3.91 10.17
CA LYS A 157 -3.31 -3.11 9.82
C LYS A 157 -3.59 -2.04 8.77
N LYS A 158 -4.65 -2.21 7.97
CA LYS A 158 -5.04 -1.31 6.88
C LYS A 158 -6.56 -1.18 6.80
N PRO A 159 -7.17 -0.40 7.71
CA PRO A 159 -8.63 -0.25 7.75
C PRO A 159 -9.14 0.67 6.63
N LYS A 160 -8.30 1.60 6.16
CA LYS A 160 -8.63 2.50 5.06
C LYS A 160 -8.04 1.97 3.75
N ILE A 161 -8.92 1.74 2.78
CA ILE A 161 -8.57 1.29 1.43
C ILE A 161 -8.41 2.52 0.54
N GLU A 162 -7.23 2.67 -0.03
CA GLU A 162 -6.95 3.69 -1.04
C GLU A 162 -7.16 3.10 -2.44
N PRO A 163 -7.30 3.92 -3.51
CA PRO A 163 -7.56 3.41 -4.86
C PRO A 163 -6.52 2.40 -5.38
N TYR A 164 -5.26 2.48 -4.95
CA TYR A 164 -4.22 1.51 -5.33
C TYR A 164 -4.35 0.16 -4.60
N ASP A 165 -5.05 0.10 -3.48
CA ASP A 165 -5.28 -1.14 -2.75
C ASP A 165 -6.31 -2.05 -3.41
N LEU A 166 -7.05 -1.51 -4.37
CA LEU A 166 -8.09 -2.20 -5.11
C LEU A 166 -7.53 -3.15 -6.18
N PHE A 167 -6.21 -3.12 -6.44
CA PHE A 167 -5.56 -4.05 -7.35
C PHE A 167 -5.55 -5.46 -6.77
N ASN A 168 -6.04 -6.39 -7.59
CA ASN A 168 -5.82 -7.82 -7.40
C ASN A 168 -4.42 -8.18 -7.90
N TYR A 169 -3.90 -9.35 -7.51
CA TYR A 169 -2.72 -9.91 -8.15
C TYR A 169 -2.90 -11.40 -8.47
N LEU A 170 -2.29 -11.81 -9.59
CA LEU A 170 -2.05 -13.21 -9.96
C LEU A 170 -0.57 -13.50 -9.81
N GLU A 171 -0.21 -14.59 -9.14
CA GLU A 171 1.14 -15.13 -9.18
C GLU A 171 1.26 -16.13 -10.33
N ILE A 172 2.20 -15.86 -11.24
CA ILE A 172 2.51 -16.68 -12.41
C ILE A 172 3.98 -17.11 -12.36
N ASN A 173 4.30 -18.19 -13.05
CA ASN A 173 5.63 -18.83 -13.06
C ASN A 173 6.77 -17.96 -13.64
N ARG A 174 6.46 -16.93 -14.43
CA ARG A 174 7.44 -15.95 -14.94
C ARG A 174 6.85 -14.56 -15.13
N LYS A 175 7.72 -13.56 -15.23
CA LYS A 175 7.34 -12.20 -15.62
C LYS A 175 6.91 -12.15 -17.09
N LEU A 176 5.85 -11.39 -17.38
CA LEU A 176 5.45 -11.05 -18.75
C LEU A 176 6.32 -9.92 -19.31
N THR A 177 6.63 -9.96 -20.60
CA THR A 177 7.22 -8.82 -21.30
C THR A 177 6.20 -7.68 -21.47
N PRO A 178 6.63 -6.43 -21.73
CA PRO A 178 5.71 -5.32 -22.01
C PRO A 178 4.74 -5.62 -23.18
N GLU A 179 5.22 -6.32 -24.20
CA GLU A 179 4.44 -6.74 -25.36
C GLU A 179 3.38 -7.78 -24.97
N GLU A 180 3.76 -8.78 -24.17
CA GLU A 180 2.82 -9.79 -23.65
C GLU A 180 1.74 -9.16 -22.76
N VAL A 181 2.08 -8.18 -21.92
CA VAL A 181 1.07 -7.44 -21.13
C VAL A 181 0.11 -6.67 -22.04
N THR A 182 0.63 -6.02 -23.08
CA THR A 182 -0.19 -5.28 -24.05
C THR A 182 -1.15 -6.23 -24.78
N GLU A 183 -0.63 -7.37 -25.24
CA GLU A 183 -1.42 -8.39 -25.93
C GLU A 183 -2.47 -9.03 -25.01
N LEU A 184 -2.10 -9.35 -23.77
CA LEU A 184 -3.04 -9.87 -22.75
C LEU A 184 -4.18 -8.87 -22.51
N SER A 185 -3.85 -7.59 -22.32
CA SER A 185 -4.83 -6.53 -22.13
C SER A 185 -5.78 -6.42 -23.32
N ALA A 186 -5.26 -6.44 -24.55
CA ALA A 186 -6.08 -6.39 -25.76
C ALA A 186 -7.02 -7.62 -25.87
N THR A 187 -6.47 -8.82 -25.63
CA THR A 187 -7.22 -10.09 -25.72
C THR A 187 -8.34 -10.16 -24.67
N VAL A 188 -8.05 -9.77 -23.43
CA VAL A 188 -9.07 -9.70 -22.35
C VAL A 188 -10.20 -8.75 -22.75
N ASN A 189 -9.86 -7.56 -23.26
CA ASN A 189 -10.88 -6.59 -23.67
C ASN A 189 -11.70 -7.06 -24.88
N GLU A 190 -11.11 -7.80 -25.82
CA GLU A 190 -11.84 -8.44 -26.92
C GLU A 190 -12.91 -9.41 -26.40
N TYR A 191 -12.55 -10.28 -25.45
CA TYR A 191 -13.49 -11.20 -24.80
C TYR A 191 -14.52 -10.52 -23.89
N ILE A 192 -14.37 -9.23 -23.59
CA ILE A 192 -15.38 -8.45 -22.85
C ILE A 192 -16.31 -7.70 -23.79
N THR A 193 -15.81 -7.24 -24.94
CA THR A 193 -16.51 -6.29 -25.81
C THR A 193 -16.99 -6.91 -27.11
N VAL A 194 -16.08 -7.45 -27.91
CA VAL A 194 -16.35 -7.93 -29.28
C VAL A 194 -16.89 -9.36 -29.26
N ASN A 195 -16.34 -10.21 -28.41
CA ASN A 195 -16.68 -11.63 -28.34
C ASN A 195 -16.99 -12.07 -26.89
N PRO A 196 -18.06 -11.54 -26.27
CA PRO A 196 -18.40 -11.89 -24.90
C PRO A 196 -18.83 -13.36 -24.79
N LYS A 197 -18.33 -14.04 -23.76
CA LYS A 197 -18.59 -15.45 -23.51
C LYS A 197 -19.65 -15.64 -22.42
N PRO A 198 -20.58 -16.60 -22.58
CA PRO A 198 -21.48 -16.99 -21.51
C PRO A 198 -20.71 -17.69 -20.39
N ILE A 199 -21.18 -17.52 -19.16
CA ILE A 199 -20.63 -18.17 -17.98
C ILE A 199 -21.69 -19.09 -17.40
N THR A 200 -21.33 -20.36 -17.24
CA THR A 200 -22.24 -21.39 -16.72
C THR A 200 -21.62 -22.08 -15.52
N VAL A 201 -22.49 -22.61 -14.66
CA VAL A 201 -22.12 -23.31 -13.43
C VAL A 201 -22.74 -24.68 -13.50
N PHE A 202 -21.93 -25.70 -13.27
CA PHE A 202 -22.37 -27.08 -13.17
C PHE A 202 -22.14 -27.59 -11.76
N GLU A 203 -23.17 -28.25 -11.21
CA GLU A 203 -23.13 -28.99 -9.96
C GLU A 203 -23.17 -30.48 -10.29
N GLY A 204 -22.28 -31.27 -9.71
CA GLY A 204 -22.27 -32.71 -9.91
C GLY A 204 -21.44 -33.46 -8.87
N ASP A 205 -21.55 -34.79 -8.92
CA ASP A 205 -20.73 -35.67 -8.10
C ASP A 205 -19.28 -35.66 -8.64
N PRO A 206 -18.27 -35.83 -7.78
CA PRO A 206 -16.87 -35.88 -8.22
C PRO A 206 -16.61 -36.93 -9.33
N GLU A 207 -17.40 -38.01 -9.35
CA GLU A 207 -17.32 -39.09 -10.35
C GLU A 207 -17.94 -38.72 -11.70
N SER A 208 -18.85 -37.73 -11.79
CA SER A 208 -19.48 -37.32 -13.06
C SER A 208 -18.62 -36.36 -13.89
N HIS A 209 -17.42 -35.99 -13.42
CA HIS A 209 -16.56 -34.98 -14.02
C HIS A 209 -15.14 -35.51 -14.29
N GLU A 210 -15.01 -36.60 -15.07
CA GLU A 210 -13.72 -37.26 -15.41
C GLU A 210 -12.64 -36.33 -16.00
N GLU A 211 -13.02 -35.15 -16.51
CA GLU A 211 -12.11 -34.18 -17.15
C GLU A 211 -11.64 -33.03 -16.25
N VAL A 212 -12.08 -32.96 -14.98
CA VAL A 212 -11.79 -31.80 -14.11
C VAL A 212 -10.80 -32.17 -13.01
N SER A 213 -9.65 -31.50 -13.00
CA SER A 213 -8.63 -31.68 -11.96
C SER A 213 -9.13 -31.22 -10.59
N THR A 214 -9.26 -32.14 -9.63
CA THR A 214 -9.65 -31.85 -8.24
C THR A 214 -8.53 -31.25 -7.39
N LYS A 215 -7.32 -31.07 -7.93
CA LYS A 215 -6.15 -30.53 -7.22
C LYS A 215 -6.35 -29.12 -6.63
N LYS A 216 -7.35 -28.37 -7.11
CA LYS A 216 -7.68 -27.02 -6.64
C LYS A 216 -8.76 -27.01 -5.53
N VAL A 217 -9.29 -28.18 -5.13
CA VAL A 217 -10.25 -28.31 -4.02
C VAL A 217 -9.52 -28.30 -2.68
N PRO A 218 -9.97 -27.54 -1.66
CA PRO A 218 -9.35 -27.54 -0.33
C PRO A 218 -9.37 -28.91 0.35
N ASP A 219 -8.30 -29.27 1.08
CA ASP A 219 -8.14 -30.57 1.76
C ASP A 219 -9.24 -30.88 2.80
N ASP A 220 -9.83 -29.85 3.41
CA ASP A 220 -10.90 -29.96 4.39
C ASP A 220 -12.31 -30.01 3.76
N TYR A 221 -12.41 -30.03 2.43
CA TYR A 221 -13.67 -30.21 1.70
C TYR A 221 -13.91 -31.70 1.42
N ASP A 222 -14.86 -32.29 2.15
CA ASP A 222 -15.24 -33.70 1.99
C ASP A 222 -16.05 -33.88 0.69
N LEU A 223 -15.37 -34.19 -0.41
CA LEU A 223 -15.99 -34.45 -1.73
C LEU A 223 -16.97 -35.63 -1.73
N SER A 224 -16.92 -36.53 -0.73
CA SER A 224 -17.88 -37.64 -0.63
C SER A 224 -19.25 -37.21 -0.09
N LYS A 225 -19.33 -36.00 0.47
CA LYS A 225 -20.54 -35.42 1.06
C LYS A 225 -20.90 -34.04 0.53
N GLY A 226 -19.93 -33.34 -0.06
CA GLY A 226 -20.09 -32.03 -0.69
C GLY A 226 -20.45 -32.13 -2.17
N VAL A 227 -20.62 -30.97 -2.81
CA VAL A 227 -20.99 -30.84 -4.23
C VAL A 227 -19.82 -30.22 -4.99
N LEU A 228 -19.33 -30.91 -6.02
CA LEU A 228 -18.30 -30.35 -6.90
C LEU A 228 -18.95 -29.32 -7.81
N ARG A 229 -18.56 -28.05 -7.61
CA ARG A 229 -19.02 -26.92 -8.42
C ARG A 229 -17.94 -26.52 -9.43
N VAL A 230 -18.28 -26.58 -10.71
CA VAL A 230 -17.37 -26.23 -11.82
C VAL A 230 -17.93 -25.02 -12.56
N VAL A 231 -17.10 -24.01 -12.71
CA VAL A 231 -17.43 -22.79 -13.47
C VAL A 231 -16.81 -22.89 -14.85
N HIS A 232 -17.62 -22.60 -15.86
CA HIS A 232 -17.23 -22.60 -17.26
C HIS A 232 -17.33 -21.19 -17.82
N ILE A 233 -16.28 -20.73 -18.49
CA ILE A 233 -16.35 -19.59 -19.39
C ILE A 233 -16.34 -20.16 -20.81
N GLU A 234 -17.52 -20.53 -21.30
CA GLU A 234 -17.69 -21.32 -22.55
C GLU A 234 -16.60 -22.39 -22.73
N ASP A 235 -15.73 -22.22 -23.73
CA ASP A 235 -14.62 -23.09 -24.11
C ASP A 235 -13.25 -22.58 -23.60
N LEU A 236 -13.22 -21.40 -22.96
CA LEU A 236 -12.00 -20.76 -22.48
C LEU A 236 -11.50 -21.32 -21.16
N ASP A 237 -12.41 -21.54 -20.22
CA ASP A 237 -12.08 -21.91 -18.85
C ASP A 237 -13.01 -22.98 -18.31
N LYS A 238 -12.45 -23.97 -17.61
CA LYS A 238 -13.18 -25.02 -16.88
C LYS A 238 -12.48 -25.30 -15.56
N ASN A 239 -12.91 -24.62 -14.50
CA ASN A 239 -12.24 -24.70 -13.19
C ASN A 239 -13.21 -25.03 -12.05
N PRO A 240 -12.82 -25.92 -11.11
CA PRO A 240 -13.50 -26.04 -9.82
C PRO A 240 -13.46 -24.70 -9.10
N CYS A 241 -14.62 -24.10 -8.88
CA CYS A 241 -14.71 -22.85 -8.16
C CYS A 241 -16.05 -22.75 -7.42
N CYS A 242 -15.97 -22.44 -6.14
CA CYS A 242 -17.13 -22.24 -5.29
C CYS A 242 -17.59 -20.76 -5.23
N GLY A 243 -16.84 -19.84 -5.84
CA GLY A 243 -17.11 -18.40 -5.79
C GLY A 243 -18.35 -17.95 -6.55
N THR A 244 -18.72 -16.68 -6.38
CA THR A 244 -19.84 -16.06 -7.11
C THR A 244 -19.34 -15.47 -8.43
N HIS A 245 -20.06 -15.74 -9.52
CA HIS A 245 -19.63 -15.32 -10.87
C HIS A 245 -20.71 -14.56 -11.61
N LEU A 246 -20.27 -13.71 -12.53
CA LEU A 246 -21.12 -13.05 -13.50
C LEU A 246 -21.74 -14.08 -14.47
N GLN A 247 -22.76 -13.67 -15.24
CA GLN A 247 -23.40 -14.52 -16.25
C GLN A 247 -22.72 -14.47 -17.61
N THR A 248 -21.95 -13.41 -17.87
CA THR A 248 -21.18 -13.23 -19.11
C THR A 248 -19.95 -12.37 -18.84
N THR A 249 -18.88 -12.59 -19.61
CA THR A 249 -17.67 -11.76 -19.55
C THR A 249 -17.95 -10.28 -19.86
N ALA A 250 -19.01 -9.94 -20.60
CA ALA A 250 -19.41 -8.54 -20.83
C ALA A 250 -19.70 -7.78 -19.53
N GLN A 251 -20.21 -8.46 -18.50
CA GLN A 251 -20.54 -7.83 -17.21
C GLN A 251 -19.29 -7.49 -16.37
N ILE A 252 -18.09 -7.97 -16.76
CA ILE A 252 -16.81 -7.51 -16.18
C ILE A 252 -16.62 -6.02 -16.46
N SER A 253 -17.20 -5.50 -17.55
CA SER A 253 -17.18 -4.11 -18.01
C SER A 253 -15.81 -3.61 -18.48
N SER A 254 -14.78 -3.71 -17.65
CA SER A 254 -13.42 -3.26 -18.00
C SER A 254 -12.38 -4.00 -17.18
N VAL A 255 -11.22 -4.27 -17.75
CA VAL A 255 -10.04 -4.76 -17.02
C VAL A 255 -8.87 -3.82 -17.27
N LEU A 256 -8.22 -3.42 -16.18
CA LEU A 256 -6.94 -2.73 -16.19
C LEU A 256 -5.84 -3.69 -15.72
N ILE A 257 -4.84 -3.94 -16.56
CA ILE A 257 -3.66 -4.74 -16.23
C ILE A 257 -2.46 -3.80 -16.15
N LEU A 258 -1.72 -3.85 -15.05
CA LEU A 258 -0.52 -3.03 -14.90
C LEU A 258 0.68 -3.66 -15.63
N PRO A 259 1.48 -2.87 -16.36
CA PRO A 259 2.74 -3.35 -16.93
C PRO A 259 3.80 -3.64 -15.87
N THR A 260 3.70 -2.96 -14.72
CA THR A 260 4.55 -3.20 -13.57
C THR A 260 4.17 -4.50 -12.88
N GLN A 261 5.19 -5.31 -12.61
CA GLN A 261 5.06 -6.60 -11.96
C GLN A 261 6.12 -6.71 -10.86
N SER A 262 5.76 -7.32 -9.74
CA SER A 262 6.70 -7.55 -8.63
C SER A 262 7.19 -9.00 -8.64
N SER A 263 8.50 -9.19 -8.58
CA SER A 263 9.12 -10.51 -8.41
C SER A 263 8.80 -11.10 -7.04
N VAL A 264 8.62 -12.42 -6.97
CA VAL A 264 8.35 -13.15 -5.73
C VAL A 264 9.54 -14.03 -5.36
N ARG A 265 9.51 -15.31 -5.74
CA ARG A 265 10.56 -16.31 -5.49
C ARG A 265 10.90 -17.01 -6.80
N GLY A 266 12.20 -17.17 -7.06
CA GLY A 266 12.65 -17.75 -8.32
C GLY A 266 12.24 -16.88 -9.51
N THR A 267 11.62 -17.50 -10.51
CA THR A 267 11.10 -16.81 -11.70
C THR A 267 9.71 -16.20 -11.49
N ASN A 268 9.00 -16.56 -10.41
CA ASN A 268 7.61 -16.16 -10.20
C ASN A 268 7.43 -14.64 -10.15
N SER A 269 6.31 -14.20 -10.72
CA SER A 269 5.97 -12.78 -10.86
C SER A 269 4.51 -12.56 -10.46
N ARG A 270 4.23 -11.42 -9.83
CA ARG A 270 2.86 -10.96 -9.57
C ARG A 270 2.41 -9.97 -10.63
N LEU A 271 1.42 -10.37 -11.40
CA LEU A 271 0.71 -9.51 -12.34
C LEU A 271 -0.46 -8.85 -11.62
N SER A 272 -0.45 -7.51 -11.57
CA SER A 272 -1.52 -6.74 -10.91
C SER A 272 -2.60 -6.36 -11.92
N PHE A 273 -3.86 -6.54 -11.53
CA PHE A 273 -5.00 -6.22 -12.37
C PHE A 273 -6.21 -5.75 -11.55
N MET A 274 -7.18 -5.15 -12.22
CA MET A 274 -8.39 -4.60 -11.61
C MET A 274 -9.55 -4.69 -12.60
N CYS A 275 -10.76 -4.98 -12.11
CA CYS A 275 -11.93 -5.20 -12.96
C CYS A 275 -13.11 -4.28 -12.58
N GLY A 276 -14.01 -4.06 -13.53
CA GLY A 276 -15.30 -3.40 -13.30
C GLY A 276 -15.19 -1.97 -12.80
N ASP A 277 -16.08 -1.58 -11.88
CA ASP A 277 -16.16 -0.19 -11.38
C ASP A 277 -14.87 0.26 -10.68
N ARG A 278 -14.05 -0.67 -10.16
CA ARG A 278 -12.73 -0.32 -9.62
C ARG A 278 -11.88 0.43 -10.64
N VAL A 279 -11.93 0.03 -11.92
CA VAL A 279 -11.18 0.69 -13.01
C VAL A 279 -11.64 2.14 -13.18
N ARG A 280 -12.96 2.39 -13.17
CA ARG A 280 -13.54 3.73 -13.22
C ARG A 280 -13.09 4.57 -12.02
N ARG A 281 -13.14 4.02 -10.81
CA ARG A 281 -12.69 4.71 -9.57
C ARG A 281 -11.19 5.03 -9.63
N TYR A 282 -10.37 4.11 -10.12
CA TYR A 282 -8.95 4.33 -10.29
C TYR A 282 -8.67 5.41 -11.34
N ALA A 283 -9.38 5.41 -12.47
CA ALA A 283 -9.24 6.45 -13.50
C ALA A 283 -9.59 7.85 -12.97
N LEU A 284 -10.66 7.98 -12.18
CA LEU A 284 -11.01 9.25 -11.53
C LEU A 284 -9.93 9.71 -10.56
N PHE A 285 -9.38 8.79 -9.76
CA PHE A 285 -8.26 9.07 -8.86
C PHE A 285 -7.01 9.52 -9.63
N SER A 286 -6.61 8.78 -10.67
CA SER A 286 -5.45 9.14 -11.50
C SER A 286 -5.63 10.51 -12.16
N ASN A 287 -6.83 10.81 -12.67
CA ASN A 287 -7.12 12.10 -13.28
C ASN A 287 -7.04 13.27 -12.27
N ASP A 288 -7.50 13.07 -11.03
CA ASP A 288 -7.35 14.06 -9.96
C ASP A 288 -5.88 14.33 -9.63
N VAL A 289 -5.07 13.27 -9.49
CA VAL A 289 -3.62 13.38 -9.25
C VAL A 289 -2.93 14.12 -10.39
N ILE A 290 -3.23 13.76 -11.63
CA ILE A 290 -2.70 14.42 -12.83
C ILE A 290 -3.11 15.90 -12.86
N SER A 291 -4.38 16.21 -12.61
CA SER A 291 -4.90 17.58 -12.61
C SER A 291 -4.25 18.47 -11.54
N LYS A 292 -4.07 17.95 -10.33
CA LYS A 292 -3.35 18.64 -9.24
C LYS A 292 -1.88 18.87 -9.58
N THR A 293 -1.25 17.89 -10.23
CA THR A 293 0.15 17.99 -10.66
C THR A 293 0.32 19.05 -11.75
N LYS A 294 -0.52 19.03 -12.80
CA LYS A 294 -0.55 20.07 -13.84
C LYS A 294 -0.71 21.47 -13.27
N LYS A 295 -1.63 21.65 -12.31
CA LYS A 295 -1.86 22.94 -11.66
C LYS A 295 -0.64 23.42 -10.89
N THR A 296 0.01 22.50 -10.16
CA THR A 296 1.23 22.81 -9.40
C THR A 296 2.38 23.21 -10.31
N LEU A 297 2.57 22.49 -11.42
CA LEU A 297 3.65 22.72 -12.37
C LEU A 297 3.32 23.78 -13.44
N SER A 298 2.06 24.23 -13.49
CA SER A 298 1.52 25.13 -14.52
C SER A 298 1.84 24.63 -15.94
N CYS A 299 1.33 23.45 -16.30
CA CYS A 299 1.60 22.78 -17.59
C CYS A 299 0.45 21.89 -18.07
N SER A 300 0.53 21.41 -19.32
CA SER A 300 -0.39 20.40 -19.88
C SER A 300 0.00 18.97 -19.47
N ASP A 301 -0.84 17.98 -19.82
CA ASP A 301 -0.64 16.57 -19.41
C ASP A 301 0.65 15.98 -19.95
N ASP A 302 0.94 16.24 -21.22
CA ASP A 302 2.11 15.77 -21.94
C ASP A 302 3.42 16.44 -21.48
N GLU A 303 3.31 17.61 -20.82
CA GLU A 303 4.46 18.37 -20.32
C GLU A 303 4.88 18.01 -18.90
N ILE A 304 4.05 17.27 -18.13
CA ILE A 304 4.30 17.01 -16.70
C ILE A 304 5.71 16.45 -16.48
N THR A 305 6.09 15.41 -17.20
CA THR A 305 7.40 14.76 -17.06
C THR A 305 8.54 15.72 -17.37
N ASN A 306 8.43 16.47 -18.47
CA ASN A 306 9.43 17.46 -18.88
C ASN A 306 9.58 18.59 -17.86
N LYS A 307 8.48 19.04 -17.25
CA LYS A 307 8.48 20.08 -16.21
C LYS A 307 9.10 19.57 -14.92
N CYS A 308 8.81 18.34 -14.50
CA CYS A 308 9.49 17.70 -13.37
C CYS A 308 11.02 17.68 -13.58
N ASP A 309 11.47 17.23 -14.75
CA ASP A 309 12.90 17.21 -15.10
C ASP A 309 13.51 18.61 -15.12
N ALA A 310 12.79 19.61 -15.64
CA ALA A 310 13.24 20.99 -15.66
C ALA A 310 13.39 21.57 -14.24
N VAL A 311 12.46 21.29 -13.33
CA VAL A 311 12.53 21.68 -11.92
C VAL A 311 13.75 21.06 -11.25
N LEU A 312 13.97 19.75 -11.42
CA LEU A 312 15.14 19.05 -10.86
C LEU A 312 16.46 19.62 -11.40
N LYS A 313 16.55 19.86 -12.72
CA LYS A 313 17.74 20.47 -13.34
C LYS A 313 17.96 21.91 -12.85
N ASN A 314 16.90 22.69 -12.68
CA ASN A 314 16.99 24.06 -12.17
C ASN A 314 17.41 24.11 -10.70
N MET A 315 16.92 23.18 -9.88
CA MET A 315 17.37 23.01 -8.50
C MET A 315 18.88 22.73 -8.45
N GLN A 316 19.36 21.75 -9.22
CA GLN A 316 20.80 21.44 -9.30
C GLN A 316 21.65 22.63 -9.78
N LYS A 317 21.18 23.38 -10.80
CA LYS A 317 21.86 24.60 -11.27
C LYS A 317 21.91 25.69 -10.19
N THR A 318 20.83 25.86 -9.45
CA THR A 318 20.73 26.87 -8.38
C THR A 318 21.68 26.52 -7.24
N THR A 319 21.71 25.26 -6.80
CA THR A 319 22.66 24.78 -5.79
C THR A 319 24.11 25.01 -6.22
N LYS A 320 24.47 24.70 -7.48
CA LYS A 320 25.84 24.97 -7.98
C LYS A 320 26.18 26.47 -7.97
N ARG A 321 25.23 27.34 -8.33
CA ARG A 321 25.41 28.80 -8.29
C ARG A 321 25.57 29.31 -6.87
N GLU A 322 24.78 28.77 -5.93
CA GLU A 322 24.89 29.08 -4.50
C GLU A 322 26.28 28.70 -3.97
N GLN A 323 26.76 27.48 -4.26
CA GLN A 323 28.09 27.03 -3.86
C GLN A 323 29.22 27.91 -4.40
N PHE A 324 29.10 28.37 -5.65
CA PHE A 324 30.04 29.32 -6.24
C PHE A 324 30.08 30.63 -5.44
N TRP A 325 28.91 31.21 -5.14
CA TRP A 325 28.84 32.48 -4.40
C TRP A 325 29.24 32.34 -2.93
N ILE A 326 28.95 31.22 -2.29
CA ILE A 326 29.45 30.89 -0.94
C ILE A 326 30.99 30.93 -0.93
N LYS A 327 31.62 30.34 -1.95
CA LYS A 327 33.08 30.35 -2.08
C LYS A 327 33.65 31.76 -2.30
N GLU A 328 33.05 32.54 -3.19
CA GLU A 328 33.47 33.93 -3.44
C GLU A 328 33.32 34.81 -2.18
N LEU A 329 32.20 34.69 -1.48
CA LEU A 329 31.94 35.42 -0.22
C LEU A 329 32.94 35.00 0.87
N ALA A 330 33.19 33.70 1.01
CA ALA A 330 34.20 33.18 1.93
C ALA A 330 35.60 33.75 1.63
N GLY A 331 35.97 33.83 0.35
CA GLY A 331 37.24 34.43 -0.07
C GLY A 331 37.31 35.95 0.16
N PHE A 332 36.19 36.66 0.12
CA PHE A 332 36.15 38.07 0.51
C PHE A 332 36.26 38.25 2.03
N CYS A 333 35.48 37.50 2.80
CA CYS A 333 35.50 37.56 4.27
C CYS A 333 36.84 37.13 4.87
N SER A 334 37.55 36.17 4.27
CA SER A 334 38.87 35.74 4.75
C SER A 334 39.93 36.85 4.72
N LYS A 335 39.78 37.86 3.85
CA LYS A 335 40.68 39.02 3.79
C LYS A 335 40.59 39.90 5.04
N SER A 336 39.39 40.07 5.60
CA SER A 336 39.23 40.78 6.87
C SER A 336 39.85 39.97 8.01
N LEU A 337 39.53 38.67 8.08
CA LEU A 337 40.05 37.77 9.11
C LEU A 337 41.59 37.74 9.14
N ILE A 338 42.25 37.67 7.98
CA ILE A 338 43.71 37.66 7.94
C ILE A 338 44.32 39.01 8.35
N SER A 339 43.63 40.13 8.08
CA SER A 339 44.06 41.45 8.55
C SER A 339 44.01 41.51 10.07
N ASP A 340 42.88 41.12 10.65
CA ASP A 340 42.68 41.11 12.11
C ASP A 340 43.67 40.16 12.81
N LEU A 341 43.93 38.99 12.20
CA LEU A 341 44.94 38.04 12.71
C LEU A 341 46.36 38.62 12.68
N LYS A 342 46.72 39.42 11.67
CA LYS A 342 48.04 40.06 11.58
C LYS A 342 48.22 41.15 12.64
N GLU A 343 47.15 41.84 12.99
CA GLU A 343 47.19 42.95 13.96
C GLU A 343 47.07 42.46 15.41
N ASN A 344 46.19 41.50 15.68
CA ASN A 344 45.77 41.16 17.04
C ASN A 344 46.06 39.70 17.43
N SER A 345 46.62 38.89 16.53
CA SER A 345 46.73 37.43 16.66
C SER A 345 45.38 36.70 16.82
N LYS A 346 44.26 37.42 16.85
CA LYS A 346 42.91 36.92 17.04
C LYS A 346 41.95 37.53 16.03
N ALA A 347 41.02 36.71 15.53
CA ALA A 347 39.97 37.16 14.63
C ALA A 347 38.70 36.34 14.79
N HIS A 348 37.55 36.90 14.44
CA HIS A 348 36.30 36.15 14.49
C HIS A 348 35.35 36.58 13.38
N LEU A 349 34.41 35.71 13.05
CA LEU A 349 33.29 36.04 12.17
C LEU A 349 32.03 35.35 12.64
N VAL A 350 30.95 36.13 12.76
CA VAL A 350 29.64 35.64 13.16
C VAL A 350 28.64 35.88 12.02
N ARG A 351 27.88 34.83 11.64
CA ARG A 351 26.78 34.91 10.68
C ARG A 351 25.50 34.35 11.27
N ASP A 352 24.52 35.23 11.48
CA ASP A 352 23.21 34.89 12.06
C ASP A 352 22.29 34.16 11.08
N GLU A 353 22.41 34.45 9.79
CA GLU A 353 21.57 33.91 8.73
C GLU A 353 22.45 33.43 7.58
N PHE A 354 22.05 32.30 6.97
CA PHE A 354 22.86 31.56 5.99
C PHE A 354 24.27 31.21 6.51
N GLY A 355 24.45 31.16 7.84
CA GLY A 355 25.67 30.72 8.51
C GLY A 355 25.81 29.21 8.50
N THR A 356 25.67 28.60 7.32
CA THR A 356 25.68 27.15 7.17
C THR A 356 27.08 26.60 7.45
N LEU A 357 27.15 25.33 7.84
CA LEU A 357 28.44 24.64 8.00
C LEU A 357 29.27 24.67 6.69
N GLU A 358 28.61 24.62 5.53
CA GLU A 358 29.28 24.73 4.23
C GLU A 358 29.97 26.09 4.06
N PHE A 359 29.29 27.19 4.38
CA PHE A 359 29.91 28.52 4.36
C PHE A 359 31.11 28.61 5.30
N LEU A 360 30.97 28.15 6.55
CA LEU A 360 32.07 28.18 7.51
C LEU A 360 33.27 27.34 7.06
N LEU A 361 33.04 26.20 6.40
CA LEU A 361 34.12 25.36 5.85
C LEU A 361 34.84 26.03 4.68
N GLN A 362 34.11 26.71 3.78
CA GLN A 362 34.74 27.48 2.70
C GLN A 362 35.55 28.66 3.26
N LEU A 363 35.02 29.35 4.27
CA LEU A 363 35.72 30.44 4.96
C LEU A 363 36.97 29.96 5.69
N TYR A 364 36.88 28.81 6.38
CA TYR A 364 38.02 28.13 6.97
C TYR A 364 39.09 27.83 5.91
N ASN A 365 38.73 27.19 4.80
CA ASN A 365 39.69 26.83 3.75
C ASN A 365 40.40 28.07 3.18
N ALA A 366 39.65 29.12 2.85
CA ALA A 366 40.20 30.37 2.32
C ALA A 366 41.09 31.10 3.34
N THR A 367 40.68 31.16 4.61
CA THR A 367 41.45 31.82 5.67
C THR A 367 42.72 31.03 6.00
N ASN A 368 42.61 29.72 6.12
CA ASN A 368 43.74 28.85 6.44
C ASN A 368 44.82 28.85 5.34
N GLN A 369 44.42 28.96 4.08
CA GLN A 369 45.36 29.16 2.97
C GLN A 369 46.18 30.45 3.17
N LEU A 370 45.53 31.58 3.47
CA LEU A 370 46.20 32.86 3.69
C LEU A 370 47.09 32.88 4.94
N VAL A 371 46.70 32.15 5.99
CA VAL A 371 47.50 31.97 7.21
C VAL A 371 48.80 31.25 6.89
N VAL A 372 48.73 30.15 6.11
CA VAL A 372 49.91 29.39 5.67
C VAL A 372 50.81 30.24 4.77
N GLU A 373 50.23 30.93 3.78
CA GLU A 373 50.97 31.82 2.87
C GLU A 373 51.66 32.99 3.60
N SER A 374 51.03 33.52 4.67
CA SER A 374 51.59 34.60 5.48
C SER A 374 52.60 34.13 6.52
N GLY A 375 52.75 32.82 6.74
CA GLY A 375 53.63 32.27 7.77
C GLY A 375 53.27 32.70 9.20
N LEU A 376 51.99 32.99 9.45
CA LEU A 376 51.52 33.47 10.76
C LEU A 376 51.73 32.40 11.83
N LYS A 377 52.14 32.85 13.02
CA LYS A 377 52.27 32.05 14.23
C LYS A 377 51.48 32.69 15.34
N ASP A 378 51.18 31.90 16.36
CA ASP A 378 50.50 32.32 17.56
C ASP A 378 49.11 32.90 17.31
N TYR A 379 48.36 32.34 16.37
CA TYR A 379 47.07 32.86 15.93
C TYR A 379 45.89 32.06 16.49
N CYS A 380 44.72 32.69 16.63
CA CYS A 380 43.46 32.00 16.92
C CYS A 380 42.27 32.68 16.24
N TYR A 381 41.42 31.95 15.53
CA TYR A 381 40.17 32.52 15.02
C TYR A 381 38.95 31.62 15.21
N VAL A 382 37.79 32.27 15.35
CA VAL A 382 36.50 31.63 15.60
C VAL A 382 35.50 32.01 14.52
N LEU A 383 34.92 31.01 13.85
CA LEU A 383 33.87 31.18 12.86
C LEU A 383 32.57 30.62 13.43
N VAL A 384 31.53 31.44 13.49
CA VAL A 384 30.21 31.08 14.02
C VAL A 384 29.17 31.28 12.94
N GLY A 385 28.30 30.30 12.77
CA GLY A 385 27.17 30.35 11.85
C GLY A 385 25.88 29.84 12.49
N ARG A 386 24.76 30.48 12.16
CA ARG A 386 23.40 30.08 12.50
C ARG A 386 22.53 30.10 11.23
N GLU A 387 21.60 29.15 11.18
CA GLU A 387 20.48 29.14 10.24
C GLU A 387 19.24 29.60 11.02
N LYS A 388 19.00 30.91 11.03
CA LYS A 388 18.03 31.59 11.92
C LYS A 388 16.66 30.93 11.95
N THR A 389 16.16 30.48 10.80
CA THR A 389 14.84 29.84 10.69
C THR A 389 14.75 28.53 11.47
N SER A 390 15.82 27.73 11.46
CA SER A 390 15.86 26.43 12.16
C SER A 390 16.47 26.53 13.56
N GLY A 391 17.18 27.62 13.85
CA GLY A 391 17.97 27.81 15.06
C GLY A 391 19.24 26.95 15.12
N VAL A 392 19.48 26.06 14.16
CA VAL A 392 20.67 25.20 14.07
C VAL A 392 21.90 26.05 13.76
N GLY A 393 23.07 25.66 14.24
CA GLY A 393 24.32 26.34 13.94
C GLY A 393 25.55 25.46 13.91
N ALA A 394 26.68 26.10 13.61
CA ALA A 394 27.99 25.48 13.65
C ALA A 394 29.04 26.50 14.11
N ILE A 395 30.10 25.98 14.73
CA ILE A 395 31.24 26.76 15.20
C ILE A 395 32.52 26.07 14.76
N ILE A 396 33.47 26.83 14.23
CA ILE A 396 34.82 26.38 13.89
C ILE A 396 35.82 27.23 14.67
N ILE A 397 36.76 26.59 15.35
CA ILE A 397 37.86 27.25 16.06
C ILE A 397 39.15 26.77 15.43
N VAL A 398 40.08 27.68 15.16
CA VAL A 398 41.37 27.34 14.55
C VAL A 398 42.49 28.08 15.25
N SER A 399 43.57 27.37 15.56
CA SER A 399 44.80 27.93 16.13
C SER A 399 45.97 26.97 15.86
N ASP A 400 47.19 27.46 15.91
CA ASP A 400 48.39 26.62 15.98
C ASP A 400 48.64 26.02 17.38
N SER A 401 47.86 26.41 18.39
CA SER A 401 47.92 25.85 19.76
C SER A 401 46.67 25.05 20.12
N GLY A 402 46.87 23.78 20.52
CA GLY A 402 45.79 22.93 21.03
C GLY A 402 45.19 23.42 22.35
N ASP A 403 46.01 24.00 23.22
CA ASP A 403 45.57 24.55 24.51
C ASP A 403 44.64 25.75 24.31
N ARG A 404 44.96 26.65 23.36
CA ARG A 404 44.08 27.77 23.00
C ARG A 404 42.75 27.31 22.43
N ILE A 405 42.78 26.30 21.55
CA ILE A 405 41.56 25.70 21.02
C ILE A 405 40.70 25.15 22.16
N GLN A 406 41.31 24.44 23.10
CA GLN A 406 40.59 23.85 24.23
C GLN A 406 39.96 24.94 25.11
N GLU A 407 40.73 25.97 25.49
CA GLU A 407 40.27 27.12 26.27
C GLU A 407 39.07 27.81 25.62
N VAL A 408 39.18 28.17 24.34
CA VAL A 408 38.09 28.80 23.60
C VAL A 408 36.89 27.87 23.51
N SER A 409 37.11 26.59 23.19
CA SER A 409 36.00 25.63 23.04
C SER A 409 35.21 25.43 24.33
N ASP A 410 35.88 25.42 25.49
CA ASP A 410 35.23 25.27 26.79
C ASP A 410 34.46 26.53 27.17
N LYS A 411 35.01 27.71 26.84
CA LYS A 411 34.27 28.97 26.99
C LYS A 411 33.00 28.98 26.13
N LEU A 412 33.08 28.64 24.84
CA LEU A 412 31.90 28.64 23.97
C LEU A 412 30.87 27.57 24.40
N LYS A 413 31.31 26.40 24.88
CA LYS A 413 30.41 25.37 25.44
C LYS A 413 29.70 25.84 26.72
N SER A 414 30.35 26.66 27.54
CA SER A 414 29.71 27.25 28.73
C SER A 414 28.60 28.24 28.36
N MET A 415 28.68 28.83 27.17
CA MET A 415 27.71 29.82 26.67
C MET A 415 26.61 29.19 25.81
N VAL A 416 26.89 28.10 25.11
CA VAL A 416 25.96 27.45 24.18
C VAL A 416 25.71 26.02 24.63
N SER A 417 24.59 25.80 25.32
CA SER A 417 24.29 24.53 25.99
C SER A 417 24.18 23.32 25.05
N GLN A 418 23.87 23.55 23.77
CA GLN A 418 23.74 22.51 22.75
C GLN A 418 24.95 22.39 21.81
N LEU A 419 26.08 23.04 22.14
CA LEU A 419 27.31 22.92 21.36
C LEU A 419 28.01 21.59 21.63
N LYS A 420 28.14 20.76 20.60
CA LYS A 420 28.90 19.51 20.64
C LYS A 420 29.91 19.49 19.50
N GLY A 421 31.18 19.23 19.82
CA GLY A 421 32.26 19.28 18.85
C GLY A 421 33.59 18.75 19.38
N GLY A 422 34.55 18.60 18.47
CA GLY A 422 35.87 18.07 18.74
C GLY A 422 36.89 18.43 17.64
N GLY A 423 38.16 18.08 17.87
CA GLY A 423 39.28 18.35 16.96
C GLY A 423 40.35 19.25 17.60
N GLY A 424 41.45 19.51 16.88
CA GLY A 424 42.43 20.53 17.26
C GLY A 424 43.34 20.23 18.45
N LYS A 425 43.44 18.98 18.94
CA LYS A 425 44.24 18.64 20.14
C LYS A 425 45.72 19.05 20.07
N ASN A 426 46.29 19.08 18.87
CA ASN A 426 47.69 19.47 18.64
C ASN A 426 47.77 20.75 17.79
N GLY A 427 46.77 21.62 17.87
CA GLY A 427 46.55 22.69 16.91
C GLY A 427 45.76 22.24 15.67
N GLY A 428 45.49 23.18 14.77
CA GLY A 428 44.65 23.00 13.59
C GLY A 428 43.20 23.40 13.85
N LYS A 429 42.25 22.55 13.47
CA LYS A 429 40.81 22.87 13.46
C LYS A 429 40.03 22.06 14.50
N TRP A 430 39.20 22.76 15.26
CA TRP A 430 38.07 22.21 16.02
C TRP A 430 36.75 22.58 15.36
N GLN A 431 35.80 21.64 15.34
CA GLN A 431 34.48 21.86 14.73
C GLN A 431 33.37 21.36 15.65
N GLY A 432 32.36 22.20 15.84
CA GLY A 432 31.17 21.90 16.63
C GLY A 432 29.88 22.20 15.88
N LYS A 433 28.85 21.40 16.18
CA LYS A 433 27.47 21.63 15.75
C LYS A 433 26.66 22.10 16.95
N VAL A 434 25.75 23.02 16.69
CA VAL A 434 24.75 23.49 17.65
C VAL A 434 23.41 22.99 17.16
N ALA A 435 22.77 22.11 17.93
CA ALA A 435 21.48 21.55 17.54
C ALA A 435 20.40 22.64 17.44
N PHE A 436 20.38 23.57 18.39
CA PHE A 436 19.65 24.83 18.33
C PHE A 436 20.19 25.78 19.42
N TYR A 437 20.18 27.08 19.16
CA TYR A 437 20.48 28.09 20.19
C TYR A 437 19.24 28.38 21.04
N LYS A 438 19.40 28.48 22.37
CA LYS A 438 18.32 28.80 23.31
C LYS A 438 18.35 30.26 23.72
N GLY A 439 17.18 30.88 23.92
CA GLY A 439 17.08 32.22 24.48
C GLY A 439 18.00 33.21 23.77
N SER A 440 18.88 33.87 24.53
CA SER A 440 19.89 34.81 24.04
C SER A 440 21.30 34.21 23.92
N GLU A 441 21.44 32.88 23.81
CA GLU A 441 22.75 32.21 23.73
C GLU A 441 23.57 32.70 22.53
N PHE A 442 22.94 32.93 21.37
CA PHE A 442 23.64 33.37 20.16
C PHE A 442 24.10 34.83 20.28
N GLU A 443 23.24 35.71 20.79
CA GLU A 443 23.53 37.12 21.00
C GLU A 443 24.62 37.29 22.07
N GLY A 444 24.57 36.47 23.13
CA GLY A 444 25.62 36.42 24.14
C GLY A 444 26.96 35.94 23.58
N LEU A 445 26.95 34.88 22.77
CA LEU A 445 28.12 34.37 22.05
C LEU A 445 28.73 35.43 21.12
N GLN A 446 27.88 36.11 20.34
CA GLN A 446 28.31 37.18 19.44
C GLN A 446 28.95 38.32 20.22
N HIS A 447 28.30 38.79 21.29
CA HIS A 447 28.84 39.85 22.13
C HIS A 447 30.22 39.49 22.71
N TYR A 448 30.39 38.27 23.23
CA TYR A 448 31.68 37.80 23.73
C TYR A 448 32.79 37.87 22.66
N LEU A 449 32.48 37.44 21.43
CA LEU A 449 33.45 37.49 20.33
C LEU A 449 33.82 38.92 19.94
N GLU A 450 32.84 39.83 19.93
CA GLU A 450 33.04 41.23 19.54
C GLU A 450 33.75 42.07 20.63
N SER A 451 33.51 41.79 21.92
CA SER A 451 34.00 42.64 23.00
C SER A 451 35.15 42.08 23.83
N THR A 452 35.37 40.77 23.81
CA THR A 452 36.19 40.10 24.83
C THR A 452 37.19 39.07 24.28
N PHE A 453 36.94 38.52 23.09
CA PHE A 453 37.74 37.43 22.53
C PHE A 453 39.18 37.80 22.23
#